data_AF-A0AAW4BG65-F1
#
_entry.id   AF-A0AAW4BG65-F1
#
_cell.length_a   1.000
_cell.length_b   1.000
_cell.length_c   1.000
_cell.angle_alpha   90.00
_cell.angle_beta   90.00
_cell.angle_gamma   90.00
#
_symmetry.space_group_name_H-M   'P 1'
#
loop_
_entity.id
_entity.type
_entity.pdbx_description
1 polymer ?
#
loop_
_entity_poly.entity_id
_entity_poly.type
_entity_poly.pdbx_seq_one_letter_code
_entity_poly.pdbx_strand_id
1 'polypeptide(L)'
;MKNYTILKKSSFLVAIDRDNSISSSEIRQLNQQGFKVVATNIIAVDSKNALKLYGTLLKNYTILKKSRFLVAIDTDNSLSLSEIRQLNQQGFKVVATNISAVDSENALKLYGAFYEKPEVEKSPLDKANETIRAANCRISELKTTISRLNNDLLMLEETNRTLRNQLRDSNTKFSAGVLDRLELLGVSEPVCQKTLSSNYKRLSLIYHPDKGGSPNMMKRINEAYDFLST
;
A
#
# COMPACT_ATOMS: atom_id res chain seq x y z
N MET A 1 49.88 6.09 -32.15
CA MET A 1 48.78 5.24 -31.60
C MET A 1 47.54 5.53 -32.42
N LYS A 2 46.71 4.52 -32.64
CA LYS A 2 45.51 4.57 -33.50
C LYS A 2 44.26 4.34 -32.67
N ASN A 3 43.13 4.89 -33.09
CA ASN A 3 41.84 4.70 -32.44
C ASN A 3 41.11 3.48 -33.05
N TYR A 4 40.73 2.48 -32.25
CA TYR A 4 40.04 1.28 -32.70
C TYR A 4 38.59 1.19 -32.23
N THR A 5 37.74 0.66 -33.10
CA THR A 5 36.40 0.15 -32.79
C THR A 5 36.41 -1.37 -32.80
N ILE A 6 35.92 -1.99 -31.73
CA ILE A 6 35.83 -3.45 -31.63
C ILE A 6 34.43 -3.90 -32.02
N LEU A 7 34.38 -4.88 -32.92
CA LEU A 7 33.18 -5.54 -33.38
C LEU A 7 33.21 -7.01 -32.94
N LYS A 8 32.05 -7.55 -32.58
CA LYS A 8 31.88 -8.96 -32.20
C LYS A 8 30.83 -9.63 -33.07
N LYS A 9 31.14 -10.83 -33.56
CA LYS A 9 30.18 -11.76 -34.17
C LYS A 9 30.40 -13.15 -33.57
N SER A 10 29.42 -13.65 -32.83
CA SER A 10 29.54 -14.93 -32.12
C SER A 10 30.77 -14.95 -31.20
N SER A 11 31.77 -15.78 -31.49
CA SER A 11 33.06 -15.90 -30.78
C SER A 11 34.20 -15.09 -31.40
N PHE A 12 33.96 -14.39 -32.52
CA PHE A 12 34.97 -13.63 -33.23
C PHE A 12 34.95 -12.15 -32.84
N LEU A 13 36.14 -11.59 -32.58
CA LEU A 13 36.35 -10.17 -32.35
C LEU A 13 37.22 -9.59 -33.46
N VAL A 14 36.87 -8.40 -33.93
CA VAL A 14 37.60 -7.65 -34.95
C VAL A 14 37.82 -6.24 -34.43
N ALA A 15 39.07 -5.76 -34.47
CA ALA A 15 39.40 -4.37 -34.18
C ALA A 15 39.60 -3.63 -35.50
N ILE A 16 38.82 -2.57 -35.73
CA ILE A 16 38.94 -1.74 -36.92
C ILE A 16 39.45 -0.36 -36.54
N ASP A 17 40.50 0.07 -37.24
CA ASP A 17 41.11 1.39 -37.10
C ASP A 17 40.15 2.47 -37.63
N ARG A 18 39.74 3.40 -36.76
CA ARG A 18 38.86 4.53 -37.09
C ARG A 18 39.58 5.59 -37.91
N ASP A 19 40.89 5.72 -37.74
CA ASP A 19 41.67 6.76 -38.42
C ASP A 19 41.85 6.43 -39.91
N ASN A 20 41.60 5.18 -40.29
CA ASN A 20 41.58 4.71 -41.69
C ASN A 20 40.22 4.89 -42.38
N SER A 21 39.35 5.77 -41.87
CA SER A 21 38.07 6.16 -42.49
C SER A 21 37.22 4.97 -42.91
N ILE A 22 36.76 4.17 -41.95
CA ILE A 22 35.69 3.19 -42.21
C ILE A 22 34.50 3.97 -42.74
N SER A 23 34.12 3.69 -43.99
CA SER A 23 32.95 4.29 -44.61
C SER A 23 31.69 3.87 -43.84
N SER A 24 30.69 4.75 -43.77
CA SER A 24 29.38 4.41 -43.18
C SER A 24 28.72 3.21 -43.88
N SER A 25 29.10 2.93 -45.14
CA SER A 25 28.73 1.72 -45.89
C SER A 25 29.35 0.43 -45.34
N GLU A 26 30.62 0.42 -44.94
CA GLU A 26 31.28 -0.76 -44.39
C GLU A 26 30.72 -1.13 -43.01
N ILE A 27 30.40 -0.13 -42.17
CA ILE A 27 29.74 -0.37 -40.88
C ILE A 27 28.36 -1.03 -41.10
N ARG A 28 27.61 -0.57 -42.12
CA ARG A 28 26.31 -1.17 -42.46
C ARG A 28 26.45 -2.61 -42.97
N GLN A 29 27.45 -2.89 -43.81
CA GLN A 29 27.73 -4.25 -44.28
C GLN A 29 28.13 -5.18 -43.13
N LEU A 30 28.98 -4.72 -42.22
CA LEU A 30 29.39 -5.50 -41.05
C LEU A 30 28.19 -5.79 -40.13
N ASN A 31 27.31 -4.82 -39.92
CA ASN A 31 26.05 -5.02 -39.20
C ASN A 31 25.14 -6.04 -39.88
N GLN A 32 25.00 -6.01 -41.22
CA GLN A 32 24.24 -7.01 -41.99
C GLN A 32 24.86 -8.41 -41.88
N GLN A 33 26.19 -8.49 -41.79
CA GLN A 33 26.90 -9.73 -41.54
C GLN A 33 26.80 -10.21 -40.09
N GLY A 34 26.11 -9.48 -39.21
CA GLY A 34 25.89 -9.86 -37.81
C GLY A 34 27.02 -9.46 -36.85
N PHE A 35 27.99 -8.64 -37.29
CA PHE A 35 28.92 -8.00 -36.38
C PHE A 35 28.23 -6.87 -35.64
N LYS A 36 28.44 -6.80 -34.33
CA LYS A 36 27.92 -5.74 -33.46
C LYS A 36 29.07 -4.98 -32.84
N VAL A 37 28.97 -3.66 -32.78
CA VAL A 37 29.95 -2.82 -32.08
C VAL A 37 29.87 -3.13 -30.59
N VAL A 38 31.00 -3.51 -29.99
CA VAL A 38 31.10 -3.84 -28.55
C VAL A 38 31.98 -2.87 -27.78
N ALA A 39 32.88 -2.16 -28.45
CA ALA A 39 33.64 -1.05 -27.86
C ALA A 39 34.06 -0.06 -28.94
N THR A 40 34.23 1.20 -28.54
CA THR A 40 34.75 2.28 -29.40
C THR A 40 35.85 3.02 -28.66
N ASN A 41 36.68 3.78 -29.37
CA ASN A 41 37.72 4.64 -28.77
C ASN A 41 38.83 3.88 -28.04
N ILE A 42 39.19 2.68 -28.51
CA ILE A 42 40.33 1.94 -27.95
C ILE A 42 41.62 2.43 -28.57
N ILE A 43 42.44 3.13 -27.79
CA ILE A 43 43.74 3.63 -28.25
C ILE A 43 44.78 2.52 -28.14
N ALA A 44 45.34 2.08 -29.27
CA ALA A 44 46.35 1.02 -29.31
C ALA A 44 47.40 1.26 -30.40
N VAL A 45 48.51 0.51 -30.34
CA VAL A 45 49.57 0.57 -31.36
C VAL A 45 49.18 -0.19 -32.62
N ASP A 46 48.44 -1.29 -32.46
CA ASP A 46 47.94 -2.14 -33.53
C ASP A 46 46.61 -2.83 -33.12
N SER A 47 45.96 -3.52 -34.06
CA SER A 47 44.67 -4.20 -33.84
C SER A 47 44.76 -5.36 -32.85
N LYS A 48 45.90 -6.06 -32.76
CA LYS A 48 46.11 -7.17 -31.81
C LYS A 48 46.20 -6.65 -30.38
N ASN A 49 46.90 -5.53 -30.20
CA ASN A 49 46.98 -4.80 -28.95
C ASN A 49 45.64 -4.18 -28.57
N ALA A 50 44.86 -3.68 -29.53
CA ALA A 50 43.49 -3.20 -29.27
C ALA A 50 42.58 -4.34 -28.75
N LEU A 51 42.66 -5.53 -29.35
CA LEU A 51 41.91 -6.70 -28.88
C LEU A 51 42.38 -7.19 -27.51
N LYS A 52 43.68 -7.16 -27.25
CA LYS A 52 44.25 -7.52 -25.94
C LYS A 52 43.81 -6.53 -24.87
N LEU A 53 43.89 -5.23 -25.16
CA LEU A 53 43.41 -4.16 -24.28
C LEU A 53 41.92 -4.28 -24.02
N TYR A 54 41.11 -4.54 -25.05
CA TYR A 54 39.68 -4.83 -24.90
C TYR A 54 39.44 -6.01 -23.95
N GLY A 55 40.18 -7.11 -24.12
CA GLY A 55 40.09 -8.26 -23.22
C GLY A 55 40.44 -7.94 -21.77
N THR A 56 41.39 -7.04 -21.52
CA THR A 56 41.77 -6.60 -20.16
C THR A 56 40.86 -5.54 -19.56
N LEU A 57 40.08 -4.83 -20.38
CA LEU A 57 39.19 -3.75 -19.96
C LEU A 57 37.75 -4.22 -19.70
N LEU A 58 37.42 -5.46 -20.05
CA LEU A 58 36.11 -6.04 -19.77
C LEU A 58 35.94 -6.22 -18.28
N LYS A 59 34.93 -5.53 -17.74
CA LYS A 59 34.44 -5.67 -16.38
C LYS A 59 33.05 -6.26 -16.41
N ASN A 60 32.69 -6.99 -15.37
CA ASN A 60 31.35 -7.51 -15.20
C ASN A 60 30.48 -6.49 -14.48
N TYR A 61 29.26 -6.30 -14.99
CA TYR A 61 28.29 -5.41 -14.38
C TYR A 61 27.01 -6.15 -13.99
N THR A 62 26.44 -5.74 -12.86
CA THR A 62 25.06 -6.04 -12.46
C THR A 62 24.18 -4.84 -12.73
N ILE A 63 23.06 -5.08 -13.41
CA ILE A 63 22.07 -4.05 -13.72
C ILE A 63 20.94 -4.12 -12.71
N LEU A 64 20.59 -2.97 -12.14
CA LEU A 64 19.46 -2.80 -11.24
C LEU A 64 18.45 -1.83 -11.84
N LYS A 65 17.16 -2.10 -11.64
CA LYS A 65 16.05 -1.29 -12.14
C LYS A 65 15.14 -0.83 -10.99
N LYS A 66 14.74 0.44 -11.02
CA LYS A 66 13.66 1.00 -10.20
C LYS A 66 12.79 1.89 -11.07
N SER A 67 11.56 1.45 -11.34
CA SER A 67 10.66 2.14 -12.28
C SER A 67 11.31 2.32 -13.66
N ARG A 68 11.65 3.57 -14.04
CA ARG A 68 12.32 3.91 -15.31
C ARG A 68 13.84 4.09 -15.19
N PHE A 69 14.39 4.00 -13.98
CA PHE A 69 15.81 4.20 -13.75
C PHE A 69 16.56 2.87 -13.79
N LEU A 70 17.70 2.87 -14.50
CA LEU A 70 18.64 1.77 -14.56
C LEU A 70 19.98 2.21 -14.01
N VAL A 71 20.63 1.31 -13.26
CA VAL A 71 21.98 1.52 -12.70
C VAL A 71 22.81 0.28 -13.00
N ALA A 72 24.02 0.47 -13.48
CA ALA A 72 25.00 -0.60 -13.69
C ALA A 72 26.10 -0.50 -12.63
N ILE A 73 26.32 -1.58 -11.88
CA ILE A 73 27.32 -1.68 -10.82
C ILE A 73 28.40 -2.64 -11.26
N ASP A 74 29.65 -2.21 -11.19
CA ASP A 74 30.83 -3.04 -11.46
C ASP A 74 30.95 -4.12 -10.39
N THR A 75 30.70 -5.38 -10.75
CA THR A 75 30.75 -6.52 -9.83
C THR A 75 32.16 -7.03 -9.57
N ASP A 76 33.14 -6.64 -10.37
CA ASP A 76 34.54 -7.03 -10.16
C ASP A 76 35.19 -6.18 -9.06
N ASN A 77 34.52 -5.10 -8.62
CA ASN A 77 34.93 -4.30 -7.48
C ASN A 77 34.46 -4.93 -6.16
N SER A 78 35.35 -4.99 -5.16
CA SER A 78 35.10 -5.64 -3.86
C SER A 78 34.02 -4.96 -3.01
N LEU A 79 33.62 -3.72 -3.36
CA LEU A 79 32.58 -2.92 -2.70
C LEU A 79 31.17 -3.10 -3.31
N SER A 80 31.05 -3.88 -4.39
CA SER A 80 29.83 -4.01 -5.18
C SER A 80 28.65 -4.64 -4.43
N LEU A 81 28.90 -5.61 -3.55
CA LEU A 81 27.84 -6.29 -2.80
C LEU A 81 27.17 -5.40 -1.76
N SER A 82 27.91 -4.50 -1.11
CA SER A 82 27.34 -3.52 -0.18
C SER A 82 26.47 -2.50 -0.91
N GLU A 83 26.91 -2.01 -2.07
CA GLU A 83 26.16 -1.06 -2.89
C GLU A 83 24.87 -1.68 -3.44
N ILE A 84 24.92 -2.93 -3.91
CA ILE A 84 23.74 -3.68 -4.36
C ILE A 84 22.73 -3.82 -3.21
N ARG A 85 23.18 -4.15 -1.99
CA ARG A 85 22.30 -4.28 -0.82
C ARG A 85 21.64 -2.95 -0.46
N GLN A 86 22.39 -1.85 -0.49
CA GLN A 86 21.86 -0.52 -0.21
C GLN A 86 20.82 -0.10 -1.26
N LEU A 87 21.09 -0.33 -2.54
CA LEU A 87 20.16 -0.01 -3.62
C LEU A 87 18.91 -0.90 -3.58
N ASN A 88 19.04 -2.16 -3.19
CA ASN A 88 17.89 -3.04 -2.94
C ASN A 88 16.99 -2.49 -1.82
N GLN A 89 17.56 -1.99 -0.72
CA GLN A 89 16.78 -1.32 0.34
C GLN A 89 16.07 -0.06 -0.16
N GLN A 90 16.67 0.64 -1.13
CA GLN A 90 16.04 1.78 -1.81
C GLN A 90 14.99 1.37 -2.87
N GLY A 91 14.72 0.08 -3.04
CA GLY A 91 13.70 -0.45 -3.94
C GLY A 91 14.16 -0.70 -5.38
N PHE A 92 15.47 -0.68 -5.65
CA PHE A 92 16.00 -1.21 -6.90
C PHE A 92 15.94 -2.74 -6.89
N LYS A 93 15.70 -3.35 -8.06
CA LYS A 93 15.71 -4.81 -8.24
C LYS A 93 16.79 -5.17 -9.25
N VAL A 94 17.55 -6.22 -8.95
CA VAL A 94 18.52 -6.78 -9.91
C VAL A 94 17.75 -7.37 -11.09
N VAL A 95 18.06 -6.90 -12.30
CA VAL A 95 17.40 -7.32 -13.55
C VAL A 95 18.32 -8.07 -14.51
N ALA A 96 19.64 -7.91 -14.35
CA ALA A 96 20.64 -8.69 -15.08
C ALA A 96 21.95 -8.73 -14.29
N THR A 97 22.72 -9.81 -14.45
CA THR A 97 24.03 -10.02 -13.82
C THR A 97 25.05 -10.42 -14.87
N ASN A 98 26.35 -10.24 -14.55
CA ASN A 98 27.47 -10.66 -15.39
C ASN A 98 27.45 -10.06 -16.81
N ILE A 99 27.04 -8.79 -16.94
CA ILE A 99 27.14 -8.08 -18.21
C ILE A 99 28.57 -7.61 -18.40
N SER A 100 29.32 -8.30 -19.26
CA SER A 100 30.69 -7.89 -19.58
C SER A 100 30.70 -6.67 -20.49
N ALA A 101 31.18 -5.54 -19.97
CA ALA A 101 31.29 -4.27 -20.69
C ALA A 101 32.56 -3.52 -20.29
N VAL A 102 32.95 -2.53 -21.08
CA VAL A 102 34.13 -1.69 -20.80
C VAL A 102 33.82 -0.67 -19.68
N ASP A 103 32.59 -0.18 -19.63
CA ASP A 103 32.09 0.79 -18.67
C ASP A 103 30.60 0.56 -18.37
N SER A 104 30.08 1.27 -17.37
CA SER A 104 28.68 1.19 -16.94
C SER A 104 27.70 1.66 -18.03
N GLU A 105 28.07 2.64 -18.84
CA GLU A 105 27.22 3.15 -19.93
C GLU A 105 27.02 2.10 -21.03
N ASN A 106 28.09 1.43 -21.42
CA ASN A 106 28.05 0.34 -22.38
C ASN A 106 27.31 -0.88 -21.81
N ALA A 107 27.44 -1.16 -20.51
CA ALA A 107 26.65 -2.21 -19.85
C ALA A 107 25.15 -1.92 -19.94
N LEU A 108 24.73 -0.67 -19.74
CA LEU A 108 23.34 -0.24 -19.88
C LEU A 108 22.85 -0.32 -21.33
N LYS A 109 23.67 0.10 -22.30
CA LYS A 109 23.34 -0.02 -23.74
C LYS A 109 23.17 -1.48 -24.16
N LEU A 110 24.05 -2.37 -23.69
CA LEU A 110 23.92 -3.81 -23.92
C LEU A 110 22.65 -4.37 -23.26
N TYR A 111 22.34 -3.95 -22.03
CA TYR A 111 21.09 -4.33 -21.38
C TYR A 111 19.86 -3.89 -22.20
N GLY A 112 19.81 -2.63 -22.63
CA GLY A 112 18.72 -2.11 -23.46
C GLY A 112 18.59 -2.81 -24.80
N ALA A 113 19.70 -3.18 -25.44
CA ALA A 113 19.70 -3.83 -26.76
C ALA A 113 19.34 -5.33 -26.74
N PHE A 114 19.63 -6.04 -25.64
CA PHE A 114 19.50 -7.49 -25.56
C PHE A 114 18.44 -7.99 -24.57
N TYR A 115 18.11 -7.21 -23.55
CA TYR A 115 17.31 -7.68 -22.40
C TYR A 115 16.06 -6.84 -22.12
N GLU A 116 16.03 -5.56 -22.50
CA GLU A 116 14.75 -4.91 -22.71
C GLU A 116 14.12 -5.51 -23.97
N LYS A 117 13.34 -6.57 -23.77
CA LYS A 117 12.20 -6.80 -24.65
C LYS A 117 11.49 -5.45 -24.72
N PRO A 118 11.21 -4.90 -25.91
CA PRO A 118 10.30 -3.77 -25.98
C PRO A 118 9.08 -4.17 -25.16
N GLU A 119 8.68 -3.33 -24.19
CA GLU A 119 7.38 -3.51 -23.57
C GLU A 119 6.42 -3.67 -24.74
N VAL A 120 5.92 -4.88 -24.95
CA VAL A 120 4.92 -5.13 -25.98
C VAL A 120 3.79 -4.25 -25.53
N GLU A 121 3.62 -3.10 -26.18
CA GLU A 121 2.55 -2.18 -25.89
C GLU A 121 1.29 -3.02 -25.93
N LYS A 122 0.73 -3.26 -24.73
CA LYS A 122 -0.46 -4.09 -24.60
C LYS A 122 -1.48 -3.52 -25.56
N SER A 123 -2.05 -4.40 -26.39
CA SER A 123 -3.06 -3.99 -27.36
C SER A 123 -4.11 -3.16 -26.64
N PRO A 124 -4.71 -2.14 -27.28
CA PRO A 124 -5.86 -1.44 -26.71
C PRO A 124 -6.92 -2.40 -26.17
N LEU A 125 -7.08 -3.56 -26.81
CA LEU A 125 -7.95 -4.64 -26.37
C LEU A 125 -7.49 -5.29 -25.04
N ASP A 126 -6.20 -5.53 -24.86
CA ASP A 126 -5.65 -6.10 -23.63
C ASP A 126 -5.80 -5.12 -22.45
N LYS A 127 -5.54 -3.83 -22.68
CA LYS A 127 -5.76 -2.77 -21.68
C LYS A 127 -7.23 -2.67 -21.28
N ALA A 128 -8.15 -2.76 -22.24
CA ALA A 128 -9.58 -2.78 -21.97
C ALA A 128 -9.98 -4.03 -21.16
N ASN A 129 -9.47 -5.20 -21.52
CA ASN A 129 -9.73 -6.45 -20.82
C ASN A 129 -9.19 -6.44 -19.38
N GLU A 130 -8.00 -5.88 -19.15
CA GLU A 130 -7.47 -5.68 -17.79
C GLU A 130 -8.36 -4.76 -16.95
N THR A 131 -8.84 -3.68 -17.56
CA THR A 131 -9.75 -2.73 -16.90
C THR A 131 -11.07 -3.41 -16.53
N ILE A 132 -11.64 -4.20 -17.43
CA ILE A 132 -12.87 -4.98 -17.18
C ILE A 132 -12.65 -5.98 -16.04
N ARG A 133 -11.52 -6.70 -16.04
CA ARG A 133 -11.19 -7.64 -14.95
C ARG A 133 -11.06 -6.93 -13.61
N ALA A 134 -10.36 -5.80 -13.58
CA ALA A 134 -10.20 -5.00 -12.36
C ALA A 134 -11.57 -4.49 -11.85
N ALA A 135 -12.42 -3.99 -12.74
CA ALA A 135 -13.77 -3.55 -12.41
C ALA A 135 -14.63 -4.69 -11.86
N ASN A 136 -14.61 -5.87 -12.49
CA ASN A 136 -15.36 -7.04 -12.03
C ASN A 136 -14.87 -7.55 -10.68
N CYS A 137 -13.56 -7.53 -10.45
CA CYS A 137 -12.98 -7.84 -9.14
C CYS A 137 -13.52 -6.88 -8.07
N ARG A 138 -13.49 -5.57 -8.36
CA ARG A 138 -14.00 -4.54 -7.46
C ARG A 138 -15.49 -4.67 -7.17
N ILE A 139 -16.30 -4.96 -8.20
CA ILE A 139 -17.74 -5.21 -8.04
C ILE A 139 -17.99 -6.40 -7.13
N SER A 140 -17.21 -7.48 -7.27
CA SER A 140 -17.33 -8.66 -6.40
C SER A 140 -17.03 -8.32 -4.94
N GLU A 141 -15.96 -7.58 -4.67
CA GLU A 141 -15.62 -7.10 -3.32
C GLU A 141 -16.72 -6.22 -2.71
N LEU A 142 -17.29 -5.32 -3.49
CA LEU A 142 -18.37 -4.45 -3.02
C LEU A 142 -19.62 -5.27 -2.68
N LYS A 143 -19.97 -6.27 -3.49
CA LYS A 143 -21.10 -7.16 -3.22
C LYS A 143 -20.90 -7.95 -1.91
N THR A 144 -19.71 -8.48 -1.66
CA THR A 144 -19.44 -9.20 -0.40
C THR A 144 -19.50 -8.27 0.81
N THR A 145 -19.01 -7.04 0.66
CA THR A 145 -19.07 -6.01 1.71
C THR A 145 -20.51 -5.62 2.03
N ILE A 146 -21.33 -5.35 1.01
CA ILE A 146 -22.76 -5.02 1.18
C ILE A 146 -23.50 -6.17 1.87
N SER A 147 -23.25 -7.41 1.45
CA SER A 147 -23.86 -8.59 2.07
C SER A 147 -23.52 -8.70 3.56
N ARG A 148 -22.24 -8.48 3.92
CA ARG A 148 -21.79 -8.47 5.33
C ARG A 148 -22.49 -7.38 6.13
N LEU A 149 -22.48 -6.13 5.64
CA LEU A 149 -23.08 -5.00 6.33
C LEU A 149 -24.59 -5.18 6.53
N ASN A 150 -25.29 -5.76 5.57
CA ASN A 150 -26.71 -6.06 5.71
C ASN A 150 -26.97 -7.09 6.81
N ASN A 151 -26.14 -8.13 6.93
CA ASN A 151 -26.25 -9.10 8.01
C ASN A 151 -25.99 -8.45 9.38
N ASP A 152 -24.97 -7.61 9.48
CA ASP A 152 -24.66 -6.89 10.73
C ASP A 152 -25.82 -5.99 11.15
N LEU A 153 -26.43 -5.27 10.18
CA LEU A 153 -27.58 -4.41 10.41
C LEU A 153 -28.77 -5.23 10.94
N LEU A 154 -29.07 -6.39 10.34
CA LEU A 154 -30.13 -7.28 10.82
C LEU A 154 -29.88 -7.75 12.27
N MET A 155 -28.65 -8.13 12.61
CA MET A 155 -28.28 -8.52 13.98
C MET A 155 -28.43 -7.36 14.98
N LEU A 156 -28.01 -6.15 14.57
CA LEU A 156 -28.15 -4.93 15.37
C LEU A 156 -29.61 -4.54 15.60
N GLU A 157 -30.48 -4.73 14.60
CA GLU A 157 -31.92 -4.50 14.75
C GLU A 157 -32.56 -5.52 15.71
N GLU A 158 -32.19 -6.79 15.61
CA GLU A 158 -32.70 -7.84 16.49
C GLU A 158 -32.26 -7.65 17.95
N THR A 159 -30.99 -7.30 18.18
CA THR A 159 -30.47 -6.99 19.52
C THR A 159 -31.15 -5.75 20.10
N ASN A 160 -31.33 -4.68 19.32
CA ASN A 160 -32.08 -3.50 19.77
C ASN A 160 -33.54 -3.82 20.11
N ARG A 161 -34.20 -4.65 19.31
CA ARG A 161 -35.57 -5.10 19.60
C ARG A 161 -35.63 -5.86 20.93
N THR A 162 -34.67 -6.76 21.16
CA THR A 162 -34.58 -7.55 22.39
C THR A 162 -34.35 -6.66 23.61
N LEU A 163 -33.40 -5.73 23.54
CA LEU A 163 -33.11 -4.78 24.62
C LEU A 163 -34.31 -3.88 24.94
N ARG A 164 -35.01 -3.40 23.91
CA ARG A 164 -36.24 -2.60 24.09
C ARG A 164 -37.33 -3.39 24.82
N ASN A 165 -37.51 -4.67 24.48
CA ASN A 165 -38.45 -5.54 25.17
C ASN A 165 -38.05 -5.76 26.63
N GLN A 166 -36.77 -6.04 26.89
CA GLN A 166 -36.25 -6.20 28.26
C GLN A 166 -36.44 -4.95 29.12
N LEU A 167 -36.20 -3.76 28.56
CA LEU A 167 -36.45 -2.49 29.25
C LEU A 167 -37.93 -2.29 29.53
N ARG A 168 -38.81 -2.63 28.58
CA ARG A 168 -40.26 -2.57 28.78
C ARG A 168 -40.69 -3.49 29.92
N ASP A 169 -40.20 -4.73 29.94
CA ASP A 169 -40.53 -5.72 30.97
C ASP A 169 -39.95 -5.36 32.35
N SER A 170 -38.79 -4.70 32.38
CA SER A 170 -38.19 -4.21 33.63
C SER A 170 -38.97 -3.01 34.17
N ASN A 171 -39.38 -2.08 33.30
CA ASN A 171 -40.19 -0.93 33.70
C ASN A 171 -41.59 -1.34 34.17
N THR A 172 -42.23 -2.33 33.56
CA THR A 172 -43.53 -2.82 34.04
C THR A 172 -43.42 -3.49 35.41
N LYS A 173 -42.34 -4.25 35.67
CA LYS A 173 -42.06 -4.86 36.98
C LYS A 173 -41.74 -3.84 38.07
N PHE A 174 -41.05 -2.74 37.74
CA PHE A 174 -40.76 -1.67 38.70
C PHE A 174 -41.97 -0.75 38.96
N SER A 175 -42.86 -0.54 37.99
CA SER A 175 -43.95 0.44 38.10
C SER A 175 -45.13 0.06 39.00
N ALA A 176 -45.19 -1.15 39.56
CA ALA A 176 -46.39 -1.68 40.21
C ALA A 176 -46.33 -1.80 41.75
N GLY A 177 -45.19 -1.52 42.40
CA GLY A 177 -45.00 -1.77 43.83
C GLY A 177 -45.01 -0.52 44.72
N VAL A 178 -45.58 -0.64 45.93
CA VAL A 178 -45.43 0.35 47.02
C VAL A 178 -43.95 0.59 47.37
N LEU A 179 -43.09 -0.43 47.19
CA LEU A 179 -41.64 -0.33 47.38
C LEU A 179 -40.97 0.68 46.43
N ASP A 180 -41.39 0.80 45.15
CA ASP A 180 -40.78 1.77 44.20
C ASP A 180 -41.03 3.22 44.66
N ARG A 181 -42.18 3.48 45.29
CA ARG A 181 -42.55 4.83 45.78
C ARG A 181 -41.79 5.20 47.04
N LEU A 182 -41.60 4.22 47.94
CA LEU A 182 -40.78 4.35 49.15
C LEU A 182 -39.31 4.56 48.81
N GLU A 183 -38.77 3.77 47.88
CA GLU A 183 -37.39 3.92 47.37
C GLU A 183 -37.20 5.26 46.64
N LEU A 184 -38.16 5.66 45.80
CA LEU A 184 -38.15 6.95 45.09
C LEU A 184 -38.07 8.15 46.05
N LEU A 185 -38.82 8.11 47.16
CA LEU A 185 -38.82 9.17 48.17
C LEU A 185 -37.76 8.94 49.27
N GLY A 186 -37.01 7.84 49.22
CA GLY A 186 -35.98 7.49 50.18
C GLY A 186 -36.51 7.33 51.61
N VAL A 187 -37.70 6.75 51.76
CA VAL A 187 -38.37 6.52 53.05
C VAL A 187 -38.55 5.01 53.24
N SER A 188 -38.29 4.49 54.44
CA SER A 188 -38.58 3.10 54.82
C SER A 188 -39.89 2.98 55.60
N GLU A 189 -40.49 1.79 55.64
CA GLU A 189 -41.62 1.52 56.53
C GLU A 189 -41.17 1.39 58.00
N PRO A 190 -41.95 1.87 58.98
CA PRO A 190 -43.19 2.63 58.83
C PRO A 190 -42.94 4.09 58.40
N VAL A 191 -43.81 4.63 57.54
CA VAL A 191 -43.66 5.97 56.96
C VAL A 191 -43.81 7.04 58.05
N CYS A 192 -42.73 7.79 58.30
CA CYS A 192 -42.76 8.96 59.16
C CYS A 192 -43.08 10.21 58.32
N GLN A 193 -44.21 10.87 58.61
CA GLN A 193 -44.69 12.03 57.83
C GLN A 193 -43.69 13.19 57.78
N LYS A 194 -42.89 13.39 58.85
CA LYS A 194 -41.83 14.41 58.89
C LYS A 194 -40.73 14.11 57.88
N THR A 195 -40.30 12.85 57.81
CA THR A 195 -39.25 12.38 56.89
C THR A 195 -39.75 12.40 55.45
N LEU A 196 -41.00 11.99 55.22
CA LEU A 196 -41.66 12.04 53.91
C LEU A 196 -41.70 13.46 53.34
N SER A 197 -42.19 14.44 54.13
CA SER A 197 -42.28 15.84 53.70
C SER A 197 -40.89 16.47 53.47
N SER A 198 -39.92 16.14 54.33
CA SER A 198 -38.53 16.63 54.19
C SER A 198 -37.89 16.13 52.89
N ASN A 199 -38.00 14.83 52.62
CA ASN A 199 -37.45 14.21 51.41
C ASN A 199 -38.15 14.70 50.15
N TYR A 200 -39.48 14.82 50.17
CA TYR A 200 -40.24 15.40 49.07
C TYR A 200 -39.76 16.81 48.72
N LYS A 201 -39.61 17.71 49.72
CA LYS A 201 -39.12 19.07 49.50
C LYS A 201 -37.71 19.08 48.90
N ARG A 202 -36.82 18.22 49.42
CA ARG A 202 -35.46 18.08 48.92
C ARG A 202 -35.43 17.61 47.46
N LEU A 203 -36.18 16.58 47.13
CA LEU A 203 -36.25 16.03 45.76
C LEU A 203 -36.94 16.98 44.79
N SER A 204 -38.01 17.65 45.23
CA SER A 204 -38.71 18.67 44.46
C SER A 204 -37.81 19.83 44.07
N LEU A 205 -36.89 20.24 44.96
CA LEU A 205 -35.93 21.30 44.65
C LEU A 205 -34.91 20.88 43.59
N ILE A 206 -34.52 19.60 43.58
CA ILE A 206 -33.54 19.03 42.63
C ILE A 206 -34.17 18.80 41.26
N TYR A 207 -35.39 18.25 41.23
CA TYR A 207 -36.05 17.82 40.00
C TYR A 207 -37.07 18.83 39.45
N HIS A 208 -37.17 20.04 40.03
CA HIS A 208 -38.08 21.07 39.54
C HIS A 208 -37.75 21.47 38.09
N PRO A 209 -38.74 21.52 37.17
CA PRO A 209 -38.51 21.87 35.77
C PRO A 209 -37.87 23.25 35.62
N ASP A 210 -38.33 24.25 36.39
CA ASP A 210 -37.77 25.62 36.34
C ASP A 210 -36.32 25.72 36.84
N LYS A 211 -35.79 24.69 37.49
CA LYS A 211 -34.40 24.62 37.95
C LYS A 211 -33.53 23.69 37.09
N GLY A 212 -34.01 23.32 35.90
CA GLY A 212 -33.32 22.40 34.99
C GLY A 212 -33.55 20.92 35.31
N GLY A 213 -34.51 20.60 36.18
CA GLY A 213 -34.89 19.23 36.50
C GLY A 213 -35.81 18.59 35.46
N SER A 214 -35.95 17.26 35.52
CA SER A 214 -36.79 16.49 34.59
C SER A 214 -38.27 16.60 34.96
N PRO A 215 -39.14 17.10 34.06
CA PRO A 215 -40.59 17.19 34.31
C PRO A 215 -41.22 15.82 34.61
N ASN A 216 -40.77 14.77 33.91
CA ASN A 216 -41.24 13.41 34.12
C ASN A 216 -40.87 12.89 35.52
N MET A 217 -39.68 13.24 36.01
CA MET A 217 -39.22 12.83 37.34
C MET A 217 -40.00 13.56 38.44
N MET A 218 -40.24 14.86 38.26
CA MET A 218 -41.07 15.65 39.18
C MET A 218 -42.49 15.10 39.28
N LYS A 219 -43.08 14.72 38.14
CA LYS A 219 -44.40 14.08 38.11
C LYS A 219 -44.45 12.80 38.94
N ARG A 220 -43.45 11.91 38.79
CA ARG A 220 -43.36 10.67 39.59
C ARG A 220 -43.19 10.95 41.10
N ILE A 221 -42.42 11.98 41.46
CA ILE A 221 -42.21 12.37 42.85
C ILE A 221 -43.52 12.87 43.48
N ASN A 222 -44.31 13.67 42.76
CA ASN A 222 -45.62 14.14 43.20
C ASN A 222 -46.59 12.97 43.39
N GLU A 223 -46.70 12.09 42.39
CA GLU A 223 -47.58 10.91 42.43
C GLU A 223 -47.23 9.99 43.62
N ALA A 224 -45.94 9.79 43.91
CA ALA A 224 -45.50 8.99 45.04
C ALA A 224 -45.81 9.65 46.40
N TYR A 225 -45.66 10.98 46.49
CA TYR A 225 -45.94 11.71 47.73
C TYR A 225 -47.44 11.71 48.04
N ASP A 226 -48.27 12.00 47.04
CA ASP A 226 -49.73 12.00 47.18
C ASP A 226 -50.22 10.63 47.68
N PHE A 227 -49.69 9.55 47.11
CA PHE A 227 -50.04 8.20 47.52
C PHE A 227 -49.63 7.83 48.95
N LEU A 228 -48.43 8.21 49.39
CA LEU A 228 -47.94 7.89 50.74
C LEU A 228 -48.45 8.84 51.84
N SER A 229 -49.03 9.98 51.43
CA SER A 229 -49.60 10.98 52.35
C SER A 229 -51.09 10.80 52.60
N THR A 230 -51.76 9.92 51.83
CA THR A 230 -53.16 9.51 52.01
C THR A 230 -53.26 8.48 53.13
#